data_AF-A0A0L1I9I4-F1
#
_entry.id   AF-A0A0L1I9I4-F1
#
_cell.length_a   1.000
_cell.length_b   1.000
_cell.length_c   1.000
_cell.angle_alpha   90.00
_cell.angle_beta   90.00
_cell.angle_gamma   90.00
#
_symmetry.space_group_name_H-M   'P 1'
#
loop_
_entity.id
_entity.type
_entity.pdbx_description
1 polymer ?
#
loop_
_entity_poly.entity_id
_entity_poly.type
_entity_poly.pdbx_seq_one_letter_code
_entity_poly.pdbx_strand_id
1 'polypeptide(L)'
;MDSYEAKKKELYLRRKDINLYYHPIKTIKLFCLQLRNIIVQTYQKNKKYNKILILALLIILILFKIRYKYEHLNNFIIYIEVTVWWLSLGILSSIGLGCGMHSGVLFLFPHIYSICSTSEYCNSLNFDSRINMWSSVLSSGNYFECLGTNDEDITFSRLFFKIYPYCLIWGIGTALGELPPYLTSYYAAKV
;
A
#
# COMPACT_ATOMS: atom_id res chain seq x y z
N MET A 1 45.96 -14.50 17.34
CA MET A 1 45.03 -14.60 16.19
C MET A 1 43.90 -15.59 16.50
N ASP A 2 44.22 -16.74 17.09
CA ASP A 2 43.33 -17.90 17.25
C ASP A 2 42.09 -17.68 18.14
N SER A 3 42.19 -16.86 19.19
CA SER A 3 41.06 -16.56 20.09
C SER A 3 39.93 -15.79 19.38
N TYR A 4 40.28 -14.90 18.45
CA TYR A 4 39.29 -14.13 17.69
C TYR A 4 38.54 -15.01 16.69
N GLU A 5 39.26 -15.90 16.00
CA GLU A 5 38.66 -16.82 15.03
C GLU A 5 37.77 -17.88 15.71
N ALA A 6 38.19 -18.40 16.87
CA ALA A 6 37.38 -19.31 17.68
C ALA A 6 36.04 -18.66 18.09
N LYS A 7 36.09 -17.41 18.57
CA LYS A 7 34.90 -16.65 18.96
C LYS A 7 33.99 -16.32 17.78
N LYS A 8 34.56 -16.05 16.60
CA LYS A 8 33.81 -15.84 15.36
C LYS A 8 33.08 -17.11 14.92
N LYS A 9 33.72 -18.27 15.04
CA LYS A 9 33.15 -19.60 14.71
C LYS A 9 32.02 -19.98 15.67
N GLU A 10 32.20 -19.74 16.96
CA GLU A 10 31.16 -19.94 17.99
C GLU A 10 29.92 -19.06 17.73
N LEU A 11 30.13 -17.78 17.42
CA LEU A 11 29.04 -16.86 17.07
C LEU A 11 28.33 -17.24 15.78
N TYR A 12 29.03 -17.85 14.82
CA TYR A 12 28.43 -18.35 13.57
C TYR A 12 27.55 -19.57 13.81
N LEU A 13 28.02 -20.52 14.63
CA LEU A 13 27.23 -21.70 15.02
C LEU A 13 25.98 -21.29 15.81
N ARG A 14 26.11 -20.37 16.78
CA ARG A 14 24.96 -19.83 17.52
C ARG A 14 23.93 -19.11 16.62
N ARG A 15 24.35 -18.52 15.49
CA ARG A 15 23.41 -17.90 14.53
C ARG A 15 22.63 -18.93 13.74
N LYS A 16 23.22 -20.09 13.43
CA LYS A 16 22.54 -21.18 12.72
C LYS A 16 21.46 -21.84 13.57
N ASP A 17 21.64 -21.89 14.89
CA ASP A 17 20.64 -22.42 15.83
C ASP A 17 19.46 -21.47 16.09
N ILE A 18 19.60 -20.18 15.75
CA ILE A 18 18.56 -19.18 15.98
C ILE A 18 17.54 -19.26 14.83
N ASN A 19 16.56 -20.14 15.01
CA ASN A 19 15.41 -20.29 14.11
C ASN A 19 14.14 -19.69 14.72
N LEU A 20 13.31 -19.08 13.87
CA LEU A 20 12.03 -18.49 14.27
C LEU A 20 11.10 -19.52 14.92
N TYR A 21 11.16 -20.77 14.48
CA TYR A 21 10.33 -21.87 14.96
C TYR A 21 10.71 -22.36 16.37
N TYR A 22 12.01 -22.46 16.67
CA TYR A 22 12.47 -23.03 17.94
C TYR A 22 12.64 -21.97 19.04
N HIS A 23 12.92 -20.71 18.67
CA HIS A 23 13.20 -19.63 19.63
C HIS A 23 12.54 -18.28 19.26
N PRO A 24 11.20 -18.21 19.14
CA PRO A 24 10.48 -17.05 18.60
C PRO A 24 10.73 -15.74 19.37
N ILE A 25 10.75 -15.80 20.71
CA ILE A 25 10.95 -14.60 21.55
C ILE A 25 12.37 -14.05 21.40
N LYS A 26 13.37 -14.95 21.35
CA LYS A 26 14.78 -14.57 21.22
C LYS A 26 15.06 -14.00 19.83
N THR A 27 14.49 -14.61 18.78
CA THR A 27 14.59 -14.09 17.41
C THR A 27 13.95 -12.71 17.29
N ILE A 28 12.75 -12.50 17.84
CA ILE A 28 12.07 -11.20 17.78
C ILE A 28 12.86 -10.14 18.54
N LYS A 29 13.36 -10.45 19.75
CA LYS A 29 14.17 -9.49 20.53
C LYS A 29 15.44 -9.08 19.80
N LEU A 30 16.17 -10.04 19.22
CA LEU A 30 17.38 -9.78 18.46
C LEU A 30 17.08 -8.99 17.18
N PHE A 31 16.00 -9.33 16.48
CA PHE A 31 15.52 -8.61 15.31
C PHE A 31 15.18 -7.16 15.62
N CYS A 32 14.42 -6.88 16.68
CA CYS A 32 14.10 -5.52 17.10
C CYS A 32 15.36 -4.73 17.49
N LEU A 33 16.33 -5.36 18.15
CA LEU A 33 17.60 -4.72 18.51
C LEU A 33 18.43 -4.37 17.26
N GLN A 34 18.46 -5.27 16.28
CA GLN A 34 19.13 -5.04 15.01
C GLN A 34 18.43 -3.94 14.20
N LEU A 35 17.10 -3.95 14.12
CA LEU A 35 16.30 -2.89 13.51
C LEU A 35 16.62 -1.54 14.13
N ARG A 36 16.64 -1.45 15.46
CA ARG A 36 16.99 -0.21 16.17
C ARG A 36 18.39 0.27 15.78
N ASN A 37 19.38 -0.62 15.72
CA ASN A 37 20.73 -0.25 15.32
C ASN A 37 20.79 0.26 13.87
N ILE A 38 20.10 -0.41 12.94
CA ILE A 38 20.02 0.01 11.54
C ILE A 38 19.36 1.39 11.43
N ILE A 39 18.25 1.62 12.15
CA ILE A 39 17.55 2.91 12.17
C ILE A 39 18.47 4.00 12.71
N VAL A 40 19.15 3.77 13.85
CA VAL A 40 20.06 4.76 14.45
C VAL A 40 21.24 5.06 13.54
N GLN A 41 21.85 4.04 12.93
CA GLN A 41 22.97 4.22 11.99
C GLN A 41 22.53 4.98 10.73
N THR A 42 21.36 4.64 10.18
CA THR A 42 20.79 5.33 9.02
C THR A 42 20.45 6.78 9.35
N TYR A 43 19.88 7.03 10.52
CA TYR A 43 19.55 8.36 11.02
C TYR A 43 20.82 9.22 11.20
N GLN A 44 21.87 8.67 11.79
CA GLN A 44 23.15 9.36 11.96
C GLN A 44 23.79 9.68 10.61
N LYS A 45 23.78 8.72 9.67
CA LYS A 45 24.34 8.89 8.31
C LYS A 45 23.56 9.93 7.50
N ASN A 46 22.24 10.01 7.67
CA ASN A 46 21.35 10.87 6.88
C ASN A 46 20.90 12.13 7.63
N LYS A 47 21.60 12.52 8.71
CA LYS A 47 21.26 13.70 9.54
C LYS A 47 21.10 14.99 8.71
N LYS A 48 21.82 15.13 7.60
CA LYS A 48 21.71 16.25 6.64
C LYS A 48 20.33 16.31 5.95
N TYR A 49 19.77 15.16 5.58
CA TYR A 49 18.47 15.05 4.91
C TYR A 49 17.29 15.16 5.88
N ASN A 50 17.53 15.04 7.19
CA ASN A 50 16.48 15.17 8.21
C ASN A 50 15.80 16.55 8.17
N LYS A 51 16.54 17.62 7.87
CA LYS A 51 15.95 18.96 7.68
C LYS A 51 15.01 19.02 6.46
N ILE A 52 15.37 18.33 5.38
CA ILE A 52 14.56 18.26 4.15
C ILE A 52 13.28 17.44 4.42
N LEU A 53 13.39 16.34 5.16
CA LEU A 53 12.24 15.54 5.57
C LEU A 53 11.27 16.34 6.45
N ILE A 54 11.77 17.09 7.43
CA ILE A 54 10.94 17.95 8.28
C ILE A 54 10.27 19.06 7.44
N LEU A 55 10.99 19.69 6.52
CA LEU A 55 10.44 20.69 5.62
C LEU A 55 9.34 20.10 4.72
N ALA A 56 9.56 18.92 4.14
CA ALA A 56 8.57 18.21 3.34
C ALA A 56 7.31 17.89 4.16
N LEU A 57 7.48 17.43 5.40
CA LEU A 57 6.37 17.10 6.30
C LEU A 57 5.56 18.36 6.66
N LEU A 58 6.22 19.50 6.90
CA LEU A 58 5.56 20.79 7.10
C LEU A 58 4.78 21.25 5.86
N ILE A 59 5.35 21.10 4.66
CA ILE A 59 4.67 21.42 3.40
C ILE A 59 3.42 20.54 3.23
N ILE A 60 3.52 19.25 3.52
CA ILE A 60 2.38 18.32 3.46
C ILE A 60 1.27 18.76 4.42
N LEU A 61 1.60 19.12 5.67
CA LEU A 61 0.61 19.62 6.65
C LEU A 61 -0.06 20.92 6.19
N ILE A 62 0.70 21.82 5.56
CA ILE A 62 0.16 23.07 4.99
C ILE A 62 -0.81 22.75 3.84
N LEU A 63 -0.46 21.82 2.95
CA LEU A 63 -1.33 21.38 1.86
C LEU A 63 -2.63 20.75 2.38
N PHE A 64 -2.56 19.92 3.43
CA PHE A 64 -3.74 19.38 4.11
C PHE A 64 -4.64 20.48 4.70
N LYS A 65 -4.07 21.57 5.22
CA LYS A 65 -4.84 22.71 5.73
C LYS A 65 -5.52 23.52 4.61
N ILE A 66 -4.85 23.68 3.46
CA ILE A 66 -5.37 24.43 2.31
C ILE A 66 -6.48 23.65 1.59
N ARG A 67 -6.44 22.30 1.64
CA ARG A 67 -7.46 21.40 1.07
C ARG A 67 -8.90 21.81 1.40
N TYR A 68 -9.16 22.22 2.64
CA TYR A 68 -10.50 22.57 3.09
C TYR A 68 -11.07 23.86 2.44
N LYS A 69 -10.19 24.74 1.93
CA LYS A 69 -10.58 26.07 1.43
C LYS A 69 -10.88 26.11 -0.06
N TYR A 70 -10.37 25.17 -0.86
CA TYR A 70 -10.44 25.21 -2.33
C TYR A 70 -10.97 23.89 -2.90
N GLU A 71 -12.17 23.93 -3.45
CA GLU A 71 -12.89 22.76 -3.97
C GLU A 71 -12.15 22.05 -5.13
N HIS A 72 -11.57 22.81 -6.07
CA HIS A 72 -10.78 22.24 -7.17
C HIS A 72 -9.50 21.53 -6.67
N LEU A 73 -8.82 22.09 -5.66
CA LEU A 73 -7.66 21.45 -5.06
C LEU A 73 -8.07 20.18 -4.31
N ASN A 74 -9.23 20.18 -3.64
CA ASN A 74 -9.76 19.00 -2.97
C ASN A 74 -10.04 17.85 -3.96
N ASN A 75 -10.68 18.15 -5.10
CA ASN A 75 -10.92 17.17 -6.16
C ASN A 75 -9.61 16.57 -6.71
N PHE A 76 -8.59 17.39 -6.94
CA PHE A 76 -7.28 16.91 -7.40
C PHE A 76 -6.57 16.04 -6.35
N ILE A 77 -6.60 16.44 -5.08
CA ILE A 77 -6.03 15.67 -3.98
C ILE A 77 -6.72 14.31 -3.85
N ILE A 78 -8.05 14.25 -4.00
CA ILE A 78 -8.79 12.99 -3.97
C ILE A 78 -8.32 12.05 -5.08
N TYR A 79 -8.09 12.54 -6.31
CA TYR A 79 -7.53 11.69 -7.38
C TYR A 79 -6.14 11.14 -7.04
N ILE A 80 -5.27 11.96 -6.42
CA ILE A 80 -3.96 11.51 -5.96
C ILE A 80 -4.12 10.45 -4.86
N GLU A 81 -4.97 10.69 -3.86
CA GLU A 81 -5.23 9.75 -2.77
C GLU A 81 -5.74 8.41 -3.30
N VAL A 82 -6.69 8.46 -4.24
CA VAL A 82 -7.23 7.27 -4.92
C VAL A 82 -6.11 6.51 -5.63
N THR A 83 -5.31 7.22 -6.42
CA THR A 83 -4.23 6.61 -7.20
C THR A 83 -3.19 5.98 -6.28
N VAL A 84 -2.72 6.72 -5.26
CA VAL A 84 -1.73 6.24 -4.29
C VAL A 84 -2.27 5.05 -3.51
N TRP A 85 -3.54 5.08 -3.10
CA TRP A 85 -4.17 3.99 -2.37
C TRP A 85 -4.19 2.70 -3.19
N TRP A 86 -4.76 2.72 -4.38
CA TRP A 86 -4.88 1.53 -5.23
C TRP A 86 -3.53 1.02 -5.72
N LEU A 87 -2.60 1.93 -6.03
CA LEU A 87 -1.25 1.57 -6.43
C LEU A 87 -0.48 0.95 -5.27
N SER A 88 -0.59 1.50 -4.05
CA SER A 88 0.07 0.95 -2.86
C SER A 88 -0.51 -0.41 -2.49
N LEU A 89 -1.83 -0.59 -2.54
CA LEU A 89 -2.47 -1.89 -2.36
C LEU A 89 -1.99 -2.91 -3.38
N GLY A 90 -1.82 -2.52 -4.65
CA GLY A 90 -1.25 -3.36 -5.69
C GLY A 90 0.20 -3.76 -5.39
N ILE A 91 1.05 -2.81 -5.00
CA ILE A 91 2.46 -3.10 -4.66
C ILE A 91 2.55 -4.06 -3.46
N LEU A 92 1.77 -3.80 -2.41
CA LEU A 92 1.76 -4.62 -1.20
C LEU A 92 1.23 -6.04 -1.45
N SER A 93 0.35 -6.21 -2.44
CA SER A 93 -0.14 -7.51 -2.90
C SER A 93 1.00 -8.42 -3.41
N SER A 94 1.95 -7.86 -4.16
CA SER A 94 2.96 -8.62 -4.90
C SER A 94 4.34 -8.71 -4.25
N ILE A 95 4.64 -7.92 -3.22
CA ILE A 95 5.98 -7.85 -2.59
C ILE A 95 6.45 -9.14 -1.90
N GLY A 96 5.65 -10.21 -1.91
CA GLY A 96 6.09 -11.56 -1.56
C GLY A 96 5.72 -12.01 -0.14
N LEU A 97 4.67 -11.45 0.47
CA LEU A 97 4.08 -12.00 1.70
C LEU A 97 3.15 -13.20 1.45
N GLY A 98 2.94 -13.60 0.19
CA GLY A 98 2.17 -14.80 -0.18
C GLY A 98 0.66 -14.64 -0.27
N CYS A 99 0.12 -13.42 -0.18
CA CYS A 99 -1.33 -13.15 -0.10
C CYS A 99 -1.87 -12.25 -1.22
N GLY A 100 -1.25 -12.24 -2.41
CA GLY A 100 -1.59 -11.27 -3.46
C GLY A 100 -3.05 -11.37 -3.95
N MET A 101 -3.50 -12.59 -4.27
CA MET A 101 -4.91 -12.85 -4.63
C MET A 101 -5.87 -12.46 -3.51
N HIS A 102 -5.50 -12.68 -2.25
CA HIS A 102 -6.35 -12.33 -1.11
C HIS A 102 -6.56 -10.81 -1.00
N SER A 103 -5.55 -10.00 -1.34
CA SER A 103 -5.71 -8.54 -1.30
C SER A 103 -6.72 -8.04 -2.35
N GLY A 104 -6.70 -8.60 -3.56
CA GLY A 104 -7.69 -8.30 -4.60
C GLY A 104 -9.11 -8.69 -4.18
N VAL A 105 -9.26 -9.86 -3.57
CA VAL A 105 -10.54 -10.35 -3.04
C VAL A 105 -11.06 -9.51 -1.88
N LEU A 106 -10.19 -8.98 -1.03
CA LEU A 106 -10.59 -8.22 0.16
C LEU A 106 -10.84 -6.74 -0.10
N PHE A 107 -10.18 -6.14 -1.10
CA PHE A 107 -10.26 -4.69 -1.34
C PHE A 107 -10.86 -4.35 -2.70
N LEU A 108 -10.34 -4.92 -3.78
CA LEU A 108 -10.77 -4.57 -5.14
C LEU A 108 -12.18 -5.10 -5.42
N PHE A 109 -12.45 -6.37 -5.16
CA PHE A 109 -13.76 -6.97 -5.47
C PHE A 109 -14.93 -6.36 -4.68
N PRO A 110 -14.82 -6.10 -3.36
CA PRO A 110 -15.90 -5.43 -2.62
C PRO A 110 -16.12 -4.01 -3.13
N HIS A 111 -15.07 -3.30 -3.55
CA HIS A 111 -15.22 -1.98 -4.16
C HIS A 111 -15.96 -2.03 -5.50
N ILE A 112 -15.64 -2.98 -6.37
CA ILE A 112 -16.37 -3.23 -7.62
C ILE A 112 -17.84 -3.53 -7.32
N TYR A 113 -18.09 -4.42 -6.36
CA TYR A 113 -19.45 -4.76 -5.92
C TYR A 113 -20.21 -3.54 -5.41
N SER A 114 -19.59 -2.68 -4.58
CA SER A 114 -20.22 -1.44 -4.09
C SER A 114 -20.59 -0.48 -5.22
N ILE A 115 -19.77 -0.39 -6.28
CA ILE A 115 -20.09 0.45 -7.46
C ILE A 115 -21.29 -0.14 -8.19
N CYS A 116 -21.32 -1.46 -8.43
CA CYS A 116 -22.43 -2.12 -9.09
C CYS A 116 -23.74 -1.99 -8.30
N SER A 117 -23.72 -2.33 -7.01
CA SER A 117 -24.91 -2.27 -6.15
C SER A 117 -25.42 -0.84 -5.96
N THR A 118 -24.53 0.16 -5.90
CA THR A 118 -24.94 1.56 -5.87
C THR A 118 -25.54 2.00 -7.20
N SER A 119 -25.03 1.51 -8.34
CA SER A 119 -25.62 1.82 -9.64
C SER A 119 -27.05 1.28 -9.77
N GLU A 120 -27.30 0.07 -9.28
CA GLU A 120 -28.64 -0.54 -9.23
C GLU A 120 -29.56 0.21 -8.26
N TYR A 121 -29.05 0.61 -7.09
CA TYR A 121 -29.83 1.36 -6.10
C TYR A 121 -30.20 2.77 -6.58
N CYS A 122 -29.24 3.52 -7.14
CA CYS A 122 -29.48 4.89 -7.61
C CYS A 122 -30.14 4.93 -9.00
N ASN A 123 -30.26 3.81 -9.71
CA ASN A 123 -30.59 3.76 -11.15
C ASN A 123 -29.79 4.78 -11.99
N SER A 124 -28.54 5.01 -11.62
CA SER A 124 -27.71 6.06 -12.20
C SER A 124 -26.23 5.79 -11.92
N LEU A 125 -25.35 6.29 -12.80
CA LEU A 125 -23.90 6.28 -12.57
C LEU A 125 -23.40 7.61 -11.98
N ASN A 126 -24.28 8.56 -11.65
CA ASN A 126 -23.94 9.83 -11.03
C ASN A 126 -23.82 9.70 -9.50
N PHE A 127 -22.75 9.05 -9.06
CA PHE A 127 -22.31 8.97 -7.68
C PHE A 127 -20.79 8.96 -7.62
N ASP A 128 -20.22 9.49 -6.54
CA ASP A 128 -18.77 9.56 -6.41
C ASP A 128 -18.19 8.28 -5.79
N SER A 129 -17.59 7.43 -6.64
CA SER A 129 -16.91 6.20 -6.22
C SER A 129 -15.51 6.42 -5.64
N ARG A 130 -14.99 7.66 -5.63
CA ARG A 130 -13.67 8.01 -5.08
C ARG A 130 -13.74 8.21 -3.56
N ILE A 131 -14.92 8.53 -3.04
CA ILE A 131 -15.14 8.84 -1.63
C ILE A 131 -15.24 7.55 -0.81
N ASN A 132 -14.82 7.57 0.46
CA ASN A 132 -15.00 6.49 1.44
C ASN A 132 -14.27 5.16 1.18
N MET A 133 -13.22 5.12 0.35
CA MET A 133 -12.40 3.91 0.11
C MET A 133 -11.86 3.20 1.36
N TRP A 134 -11.70 3.90 2.49
CA TRP A 134 -11.18 3.33 3.75
C TRP A 134 -12.25 2.60 4.58
N SER A 135 -13.50 3.08 4.54
CA SER A 135 -14.59 2.57 5.41
C SER A 135 -15.66 1.81 4.62
N SER A 136 -15.87 2.12 3.34
CA SER A 136 -16.93 1.51 2.53
C SER A 136 -16.65 0.05 2.17
N VAL A 137 -15.37 -0.31 2.03
CA VAL A 137 -14.95 -1.67 1.63
C VAL A 137 -15.32 -2.73 2.67
N LEU A 138 -15.45 -2.36 3.94
CA LEU A 138 -15.75 -3.27 5.06
C LEU A 138 -17.20 -3.16 5.57
N SER A 139 -17.95 -2.13 5.15
CA SER A 139 -19.34 -1.94 5.54
C SER A 139 -20.28 -2.38 4.42
N SER A 140 -20.64 -3.66 4.43
CA SER A 140 -21.66 -4.20 3.51
C SER A 140 -23.00 -3.48 3.73
N GLY A 141 -23.61 -2.96 2.66
CA GLY A 141 -24.91 -2.27 2.70
C GLY A 141 -24.84 -0.74 2.76
N ASN A 142 -23.66 -0.13 2.83
CA ASN A 142 -23.50 1.31 2.61
C ASN A 142 -23.36 1.59 1.11
N TYR A 143 -24.31 2.36 0.56
CA TYR A 143 -24.28 2.86 -0.81
C TYR A 143 -23.53 4.20 -0.87
N PHE A 144 -22.96 4.54 -2.03
CA PHE A 144 -22.49 5.91 -2.22
C PHE A 144 -23.68 6.87 -2.33
N GLU A 145 -23.47 8.13 -1.97
CA GLU A 145 -24.51 9.16 -2.11
C GLU A 145 -24.88 9.35 -3.59
N CYS A 146 -26.18 9.20 -3.91
CA CYS A 146 -26.69 9.44 -5.25
C CYS A 146 -26.71 10.96 -5.51
N LEU A 147 -25.90 11.44 -6.46
CA LEU A 147 -25.80 12.87 -6.79
C LEU A 147 -26.85 13.31 -7.81
N GLY A 148 -27.46 12.38 -8.54
CA GLY A 148 -28.53 12.66 -9.49
C GLY A 148 -29.28 11.40 -9.92
N THR A 149 -30.61 11.52 -10.08
CA THR A 149 -31.53 10.38 -10.26
C THR A 149 -31.98 10.11 -11.70
N ASN A 150 -31.46 10.81 -12.72
CA ASN A 150 -31.99 10.70 -14.09
C ASN A 150 -30.87 10.65 -15.16
N ASP A 151 -30.04 9.62 -15.13
CA ASP A 151 -29.14 9.32 -16.25
C ASP A 151 -29.71 8.18 -17.09
N GLU A 152 -29.66 8.34 -18.42
CA GLU A 152 -29.99 7.32 -19.42
C GLU A 152 -29.36 5.96 -19.10
N ASP A 153 -30.12 4.90 -19.39
CA ASP A 153 -29.85 3.47 -19.22
C ASP A 153 -28.42 3.11 -18.81
N ILE A 154 -28.30 2.46 -17.64
CA ILE A 154 -27.05 1.89 -17.15
C ILE A 154 -26.63 0.77 -18.11
N THR A 155 -25.84 1.10 -19.11
CA THR A 155 -25.23 0.11 -20.00
C THR A 155 -24.02 -0.51 -19.32
N PHE A 156 -23.78 -1.80 -19.61
CA PHE A 156 -22.60 -2.53 -19.14
C PHE A 156 -21.29 -1.78 -19.47
N SER A 157 -21.21 -1.16 -20.65
CA SER A 157 -20.04 -0.38 -21.08
C SER A 157 -19.75 0.80 -20.14
N ARG A 158 -20.77 1.60 -19.78
CA ARG A 158 -20.58 2.75 -18.88
C ARG A 158 -20.16 2.29 -17.48
N LEU A 159 -20.74 1.20 -16.99
CA LEU A 159 -20.36 0.61 -15.71
C LEU A 159 -18.90 0.09 -15.75
N PHE A 160 -18.50 -0.60 -16.81
CA PHE A 160 -17.14 -1.09 -17.01
C PHE A 160 -16.12 0.06 -17.00
N PHE A 161 -16.36 1.12 -17.76
CA PHE A 161 -15.45 2.27 -17.79
C PHE A 161 -15.35 3.02 -16.45
N LYS A 162 -16.39 2.97 -15.62
CA LYS A 162 -16.35 3.52 -14.27
C LYS A 162 -15.44 2.71 -13.34
N ILE A 163 -15.43 1.38 -13.48
CA ILE A 163 -14.64 0.46 -12.65
C ILE A 163 -13.19 0.31 -13.13
N TYR A 164 -12.98 0.37 -14.44
CA TYR A 164 -11.70 0.15 -15.12
C TYR A 164 -10.49 0.87 -14.50
N PRO A 165 -10.51 2.17 -14.19
CA PRO A 165 -9.32 2.88 -13.68
C PRO A 165 -8.82 2.29 -12.34
N TYR A 166 -9.72 1.84 -11.47
CA TYR A 166 -9.34 1.24 -10.19
C TYR A 166 -8.60 -0.08 -10.38
N CYS A 167 -9.10 -0.92 -11.29
CA CYS A 167 -8.48 -2.20 -11.63
C CYS A 167 -7.11 -1.99 -12.30
N LEU A 168 -7.00 -1.00 -13.19
CA LEU A 168 -5.77 -0.69 -13.90
C LEU A 168 -4.67 -0.18 -12.95
N ILE A 169 -4.99 0.78 -12.09
CA ILE A 169 -4.02 1.33 -11.12
C ILE A 169 -3.55 0.24 -10.16
N TRP A 170 -4.48 -0.61 -9.68
CA TRP A 170 -4.14 -1.75 -8.86
C TRP A 170 -3.21 -2.73 -9.59
N GLY A 171 -3.52 -3.08 -10.85
CA GLY A 171 -2.71 -3.97 -11.68
C GLY A 171 -1.32 -3.41 -12.03
N ILE A 172 -1.19 -2.10 -12.20
CA ILE A 172 0.13 -1.45 -12.31
C ILE A 172 0.89 -1.61 -11.00
N GLY A 173 0.23 -1.41 -9.86
CA GLY A 173 0.82 -1.63 -8.54
C GLY A 173 1.34 -3.06 -8.37
N THR A 174 0.57 -4.08 -8.78
CA THR A 174 1.01 -5.48 -8.69
C THR A 174 2.24 -5.75 -9.53
N ALA A 175 2.28 -5.25 -10.77
CA ALA A 175 3.46 -5.38 -11.64
C ALA A 175 4.71 -4.70 -11.03
N LEU A 176 4.54 -3.52 -10.40
CA LEU A 176 5.63 -2.85 -9.69
C LEU A 176 6.10 -3.61 -8.45
N GLY A 177 5.18 -4.24 -7.72
CA GLY A 177 5.51 -5.03 -6.53
C GLY A 177 6.32 -6.30 -6.81
N GLU A 178 6.29 -6.82 -8.05
CA GLU A 178 7.12 -7.95 -8.49
C GLU A 178 8.55 -7.55 -8.87
N LEU A 179 8.82 -6.25 -9.05
CA LEU A 179 10.14 -5.76 -9.47
C LEU A 179 11.26 -6.06 -8.44
N PRO A 180 11.06 -5.88 -7.12
CA PRO A 180 12.10 -6.21 -6.14
C PRO A 180 12.55 -7.68 -6.16
N PRO A 181 11.68 -8.71 -6.09
CA PRO A 181 12.10 -10.11 -6.16
C PRO A 181 12.65 -10.51 -7.55
N TYR A 182 12.17 -9.89 -8.63
CA TYR A 182 12.75 -10.07 -9.96
C TYR A 182 14.19 -9.55 -10.02
N LEU A 183 14.46 -8.36 -9.46
CA LEU A 183 15.82 -7.81 -9.45
C LEU A 183 16.75 -8.65 -8.58
N THR A 184 16.32 -9.10 -7.41
CA THR A 184 17.18 -9.94 -6.55
C THR A 184 17.53 -11.27 -7.22
N SER A 185 16.56 -11.93 -7.87
CA SER A 185 16.82 -13.16 -8.63
C SER A 185 17.71 -12.92 -9.84
N TYR A 186 17.51 -11.84 -10.59
CA TYR A 186 18.36 -11.45 -11.71
C TYR A 186 19.81 -11.19 -11.29
N TYR A 187 20.04 -10.46 -10.19
CA TYR A 187 21.39 -10.22 -9.67
C TYR A 187 22.03 -11.49 -9.10
N ALA A 188 21.25 -12.37 -8.47
CA ALA A 188 21.75 -13.64 -7.96
C ALA A 188 22.16 -14.60 -9.08
N ALA A 189 21.45 -14.61 -10.22
CA ALA A 189 21.78 -15.45 -11.38
C ALA A 189 23.00 -14.97 -12.18
N LYS A 190 23.40 -13.71 -12.00
CA LYS A 190 24.54 -13.10 -12.71
C LYS A 190 25.88 -13.28 -11.98
N VAL A 191 25.83 -13.79 -10.74
CA VAL A 191 26.99 -14.17 -9.90
C VAL A 191 27.26 -15.65 -10.08
#